data_AF-A0ABD5NDU7-F1
#
_entry.id   AF-A0ABD5NDU7-F1
#
_cell.length_a   1.000
_cell.length_b   1.000
_cell.length_c   1.000
_cell.angle_alpha   90.00
_cell.angle_beta   90.00
_cell.angle_gamma   90.00
#
_symmetry.space_group_name_H-M   'P 1'
#
loop_
_entity.id
_entity.type
_entity.pdbx_description
1 polymer ?
#
loop_
_entity_poly.entity_id
_entity_poly.type
_entity_poly.pdbx_seq_one_letter_code
_entity_poly.pdbx_strand_id
1 'polypeptide(L)'
;MSESVFSENAFTFREWHAVVLGGAIGALAAYLPVEGFEAVGAGLAVAFALAALGVYRYGSVAGRTVRKEPWYALAGLVAAGAAVRLLA
;
A
#
# COMPACT_ATOMS: atom_id res chain seq x y z
N MET A 1 -20.56 -13.52 -4.71
CA MET A 1 -20.51 -14.08 -3.35
C MET A 1 -19.28 -13.52 -2.67
N SER A 2 -19.47 -12.58 -1.75
CA SER A 2 -18.45 -12.19 -0.78
C SER A 2 -18.34 -13.33 0.22
N GLU A 3 -17.18 -13.97 0.31
CA GLU A 3 -16.88 -14.91 1.39
C GLU A 3 -16.75 -14.11 2.68
N SER A 4 -17.89 -13.79 3.29
CA SER A 4 -17.96 -13.39 4.68
C SER A 4 -17.75 -14.66 5.51
N VAL A 5 -16.49 -15.01 5.72
CA VAL A 5 -16.13 -15.93 6.80
C VAL A 5 -16.43 -15.19 8.10
N PHE A 6 -17.32 -15.76 8.90
CA PHE A 6 -17.68 -15.32 10.25
C PHE A 6 -16.45 -14.97 11.08
N SER A 7 -16.10 -13.70 11.13
CA SER A 7 -14.94 -13.20 11.85
C SER A 7 -15.31 -11.84 12.39
N GLU A 8 -15.07 -11.61 13.67
CA GLU A 8 -15.14 -10.28 14.32
C GLU A 8 -14.07 -9.31 13.77
N ASN A 9 -13.42 -9.63 12.65
CA ASN A 9 -12.42 -8.78 12.04
C ASN A 9 -13.06 -7.52 11.47
N ALA A 10 -12.55 -6.38 11.92
CA ALA A 10 -12.93 -5.06 11.43
C ALA A 10 -12.63 -4.84 9.93
N PHE A 11 -11.88 -5.74 9.30
CA PHE A 11 -11.51 -5.67 7.89
C PHE A 11 -11.84 -6.96 7.14
N THR A 12 -12.27 -6.82 5.89
CA THR A 12 -12.35 -7.96 4.98
C THR A 12 -10.96 -8.43 4.56
N PHE A 13 -10.85 -9.69 4.10
CA PHE A 13 -9.58 -10.26 3.63
C PHE A 13 -8.90 -9.41 2.55
N ARG A 14 -9.68 -8.79 1.65
CA ARG A 14 -9.14 -7.95 0.57
C ARG A 14 -8.64 -6.62 1.10
N GLU A 15 -9.38 -6.01 2.02
CA GLU A 15 -8.98 -4.77 2.67
C GLU A 15 -7.68 -4.97 3.44
N TRP A 16 -7.57 -6.04 4.23
CA TRP A 16 -6.33 -6.38 4.93
C TRP A 16 -5.15 -6.55 3.99
N HIS A 17 -5.32 -7.30 2.89
CA HIS A 17 -4.26 -7.46 1.89
C HIS A 17 -3.88 -6.12 1.23
N ALA A 18 -4.85 -5.25 0.96
CA ALA A 18 -4.58 -3.93 0.41
C ALA A 18 -3.77 -3.08 1.39
N VAL A 19 -4.15 -3.06 2.68
CA VAL A 19 -3.41 -2.37 3.74
C VAL A 19 -1.97 -2.89 3.82
N VAL A 20 -1.77 -4.21 3.85
CA VAL A 20 -0.42 -4.80 3.95
C VAL A 20 0.44 -4.47 2.73
N LEU A 21 -0.13 -4.55 1.51
CA LEU A 21 0.58 -4.17 0.28
C LEU A 21 0.96 -2.69 0.28
N GLY A 22 0.02 -1.82 0.67
CA GLY A 22 0.26 -0.40 0.86
C GLY A 22 1.36 -0.13 1.87
N GLY A 23 1.25 -0.73 3.05
CA GLY A 23 2.18 -0.56 4.15
C GLY A 23 3.60 -0.99 3.83
N ALA A 24 3.77 -2.15 3.16
CA ALA A 24 5.09 -2.61 2.73
C ALA A 24 5.77 -1.62 1.79
N ILE A 25 5.02 -1.08 0.82
CA ILE A 25 5.54 -0.07 -0.12
C ILE A 25 5.80 1.26 0.58
N GLY A 26 4.90 1.68 1.47
CA GLY A 26 5.06 2.90 2.27
C GLY A 26 6.32 2.87 3.13
N ALA A 27 6.55 1.77 3.84
CA ALA A 27 7.74 1.58 4.68
C ALA A 27 9.03 1.63 3.84
N LEU A 28 9.07 0.90 2.73
CA LEU A 28 10.24 0.88 1.84
C LEU A 28 10.50 2.25 1.22
N ALA A 29 9.45 2.92 0.71
CA ALA A 29 9.55 4.24 0.12
C ALA A 29 10.02 5.29 1.13
N ALA A 30 9.63 5.17 2.39
CA ALA A 30 10.04 6.05 3.48
C ALA A 30 11.48 5.80 3.96
N TYR A 31 11.96 4.55 3.89
CA TYR A 31 13.32 4.15 4.27
C TYR A 31 14.38 4.55 3.24
N LEU A 32 14.09 4.44 1.94
CA LEU A 32 15.05 4.73 0.87
C LEU A 32 15.75 6.11 0.96
N PRO A 33 15.07 7.20 1.33
CA PRO A 33 15.72 8.49 1.60
C PRO A 33 16.82 8.46 2.67
N VAL A 34 16.68 7.61 3.70
CA VAL A 34 17.68 7.46 4.78
C VAL A 34 19.01 6.91 4.22
N GLU A 35 18.91 6.08 3.18
CA GLU A 35 20.04 5.49 2.47
C GLU A 35 20.53 6.36 1.28
N GLY A 36 20.03 7.59 1.16
CA GLY A 36 20.40 8.52 0.09
C GLY A 36 19.67 8.31 -1.25
N PHE A 37 18.64 7.46 -1.30
CA PHE A 37 17.85 7.16 -2.51
C PHE A 37 16.52 7.93 -2.53
N GLU A 38 16.55 9.24 -2.29
CA GLU A 38 15.36 10.08 -2.16
C GLU A 38 14.41 10.00 -3.38
N ALA A 39 14.96 10.15 -4.58
CA ALA A 39 14.19 10.10 -5.82
C ALA A 39 13.52 8.74 -6.06
N VAL A 40 14.19 7.65 -5.66
CA VAL A 40 13.65 6.29 -5.78
C VAL A 40 12.51 6.09 -4.80
N GLY A 41 12.66 6.53 -3.56
CA GLY A 41 11.60 6.47 -2.54
C GLY A 41 10.36 7.25 -2.97
N ALA A 42 10.54 8.50 -3.41
CA ALA A 42 9.43 9.32 -3.92
C ALA A 42 8.77 8.69 -5.15
N GLY A 43 9.57 8.22 -6.12
CA GLY A 43 9.08 7.57 -7.32
C GLY A 43 8.26 6.32 -7.03
N LEU A 44 8.70 5.49 -6.06
CA LEU A 44 7.99 4.29 -5.65
C LEU A 44 6.62 4.63 -5.02
N ALA A 45 6.57 5.61 -4.12
CA ALA A 45 5.32 6.04 -3.50
C ALA A 45 4.32 6.59 -4.54
N VAL A 46 4.80 7.44 -5.46
CA VAL A 46 3.98 8.00 -6.54
C VAL A 46 3.48 6.91 -7.48
N ALA A 47 4.36 6.01 -7.93
CA ALA A 47 3.98 4.92 -8.82
C ALA A 47 2.91 4.02 -8.18
N PHE A 48 3.05 3.70 -6.90
CA PHE A 48 2.05 2.93 -6.17
C PHE A 48 0.72 3.67 -6.04
N ALA A 49 0.74 4.97 -5.72
CA ALA A 49 -0.47 5.77 -5.62
C ALA A 49 -1.22 5.83 -6.97
N LEU A 50 -0.49 6.06 -8.08
CA LEU A 50 -1.06 6.05 -9.42
C LEU A 50 -1.65 4.69 -9.79
N ALA A 51 -1.00 3.59 -9.39
CA ALA A 51 -1.52 2.25 -9.60
C ALA A 51 -2.77 1.96 -8.77
N ALA A 52 -2.82 2.40 -7.50
CA ALA A 52 -4.00 2.30 -6.65
C ALA A 52 -5.18 3.06 -7.25
N LEU A 53 -4.95 4.28 -7.74
CA LEU A 53 -5.96 5.11 -8.41
C LEU A 53 -6.34 4.61 -9.81
N GLY A 54 -5.71 3.53 -10.29
CA GLY A 54 -6.07 2.90 -11.56
C GLY A 54 -5.51 3.59 -12.81
N VAL A 55 -4.60 4.55 -12.65
CA VAL A 55 -3.88 5.20 -13.76
C VAL A 55 -3.00 4.19 -14.49
N TYR A 56 -2.36 3.28 -13.74
CA TYR A 56 -1.61 2.15 -14.28
C TYR A 56 -2.25 0.82 -13.91
N ARG A 57 -2.32 -0.09 -14.89
CA ARG A 57 -2.94 -1.41 -14.73
C ARG A 57 -1.89 -2.50 -14.66
N TYR A 58 -1.49 -2.86 -13.45
CA TYR A 58 -0.66 -4.05 -13.26
C TYR A 58 -1.49 -5.33 -13.43
N GLY A 59 -0.98 -6.29 -14.20
CA GLY A 59 -1.61 -7.59 -14.45
C GLY A 59 -1.52 -8.56 -13.27
N SER A 60 -0.80 -8.21 -12.21
CA SER A 60 -0.61 -9.04 -11.03
C SER A 60 -1.87 -9.12 -10.14
N VAL A 61 -1.95 -10.18 -9.33
CA VAL A 61 -3.01 -10.32 -8.31
C VAL A 61 -2.96 -9.15 -7.34
N ALA A 62 -1.77 -8.78 -6.86
CA ALA A 62 -1.57 -7.65 -5.97
C ALA A 62 -2.07 -6.32 -6.56
N GLY A 63 -1.75 -6.04 -7.83
CA GLY A 63 -2.23 -4.85 -8.52
C GLY A 63 -3.74 -4.84 -8.78
N ARG A 64 -4.38 -6.01 -8.88
CA ARG A 64 -5.85 -6.10 -8.89
C ARG A 64 -6.44 -5.83 -7.51
N THR A 65 -5.83 -6.34 -6.43
CA THR A 65 -6.29 -6.12 -5.05
C THR A 65 -6.21 -4.64 -4.69
N VAL A 66 -5.05 -4.01 -4.91
CA VAL A 66 -4.82 -2.59 -4.61
C VAL A 66 -5.79 -1.67 -5.37
N ARG A 67 -6.17 -2.00 -6.61
CA ARG A 67 -7.17 -1.23 -7.36
C ARG A 67 -8.61 -1.45 -6.92
N LYS A 68 -8.92 -2.61 -6.35
CA LYS A 68 -10.26 -2.90 -5.82
C LYS A 68 -10.48 -2.21 -4.49
N GLU A 69 -9.43 -2.10 -3.68
CA GLU A 69 -9.45 -1.49 -2.34
C GLU A 69 -8.42 -0.34 -2.23
N PRO A 70 -8.53 0.71 -3.07
CA PRO A 70 -7.47 1.73 -3.20
C PRO A 70 -7.26 2.53 -1.92
N TRP A 71 -8.33 2.82 -1.18
CA TRP A 71 -8.24 3.62 0.04
C TRP A 71 -7.49 2.90 1.15
N TYR A 72 -7.69 1.60 1.30
CA TYR A 72 -6.98 0.78 2.28
C TYR A 72 -5.49 0.65 1.92
N ALA A 73 -5.18 0.49 0.64
CA ALA A 73 -3.79 0.50 0.16
C ALA A 73 -3.10 1.85 0.38
N LEU A 74 -3.76 2.96 0.10
CA LEU A 74 -3.20 4.29 0.33
C LEU A 74 -3.06 4.60 1.82
N ALA A 75 -4.03 4.20 2.65
CA ALA A 75 -3.95 4.34 4.10
C ALA A 75 -2.76 3.56 4.67
N GLY A 76 -2.56 2.31 4.22
CA GLY A 76 -1.39 1.52 4.59
C GLY A 76 -0.08 2.21 4.20
N LEU A 77 0.00 2.71 2.96
CA LEU A 77 1.17 3.44 2.46
C LEU A 77 1.52 4.65 3.33
N VAL A 78 0.53 5.47 3.67
CA VAL A 78 0.74 6.66 4.50
C VAL A 78 1.10 6.27 5.93
N ALA A 79 0.34 5.35 6.55
CA ALA A 79 0.54 4.97 7.95
C ALA A 79 1.92 4.34 8.19
N ALA A 80 2.32 3.38 7.36
CA ALA A 80 3.63 2.73 7.49
C ALA A 80 4.77 3.68 7.10
N GLY A 81 4.59 4.49 6.06
CA GLY A 81 5.60 5.49 5.66
C GLY A 81 5.83 6.53 6.76
N ALA A 82 4.76 7.03 7.38
CA ALA A 82 4.85 7.94 8.52
C ALA A 82 5.53 7.28 9.72
N ALA A 83 5.18 6.03 10.05
CA ALA A 83 5.82 5.30 11.15
C ALA A 83 7.33 5.15 10.94
N VAL A 84 7.78 4.81 9.72
CA VAL A 84 9.21 4.72 9.41
C VAL A 84 9.90 6.08 9.55
N ARG A 85 9.29 7.16 9.05
CA ARG A 85 9.86 8.51 9.18
C ARG A 85 9.94 9.04 10.61
N LEU A 86 9.09 8.53 11.51
CA LEU A 86 9.14 8.90 12.93
C LEU A 86 10.21 8.11 13.70
N LEU A 87 10.69 6.99 13.15
CA LEU A 87 11.63 6.08 13.82
C LEU A 87 13.05 6.12 13.24
N ALA A 88 13.22 6.68 12.04
CA ALA A 88 14.50 6.88 11.37
C ALA A 88 15.11 8.25 11.71
#